data_AF-A0A9C9SQH3-F1
#
_entry.id   AF-A0A9C9SQH3-F1
#
_cell.length_a   1.000
_cell.length_b   1.000
_cell.length_c   1.000
_cell.angle_alpha   90.00
_cell.angle_beta   90.00
_cell.angle_gamma   90.00
#
_symmetry.space_group_name_H-M   'P 1'
#
loop_
_entity.id
_entity.type
_entity.pdbx_description
1 polymer ?
#
loop_
_entity_poly.entity_id
_entity_poly.type
_entity_poly.pdbx_seq_one_letter_code
_entity_poly.pdbx_strand_id
1 'polypeptide(L)'
;NADVKDLQGKIDAVSKELEDCQATLEKISKYVVKPGDWLSKLAEYDEVYGHGNYRRWKEIYKANTDLIKNPDLILPGWELKIPRP
;
A
#
# COMPACT_ATOMS: atom_id res chain seq x y z
N ASN A 1 -41.80 -8.58 -3.31
CA ASN A 1 -40.37 -8.30 -3.07
C ASN A 1 -39.95 -6.93 -3.60
N ALA A 2 -40.65 -5.86 -3.22
CA ALA A 2 -40.21 -4.48 -3.50
C ALA A 2 -39.01 -4.09 -2.61
N ASP A 3 -38.94 -4.69 -1.43
CA ASP A 3 -37.90 -4.49 -0.41
C ASP A 3 -36.50 -4.89 -0.90
N VAL A 4 -36.40 -5.94 -1.73
CA VAL A 4 -35.13 -6.42 -2.26
C VAL A 4 -34.56 -5.47 -3.32
N LYS A 5 -35.42 -4.74 -4.04
CA LYS A 5 -35.02 -3.73 -5.03
C LYS A 5 -34.46 -2.47 -4.36
N ASP A 6 -35.05 -2.07 -3.24
CA ASP A 6 -34.58 -0.92 -2.45
C ASP A 6 -33.24 -1.22 -1.75
N LEU A 7 -33.06 -2.47 -1.32
CA LEU A 7 -31.79 -2.96 -0.78
C LEU A 7 -30.68 -3.01 -1.84
N GLN A 8 -31.00 -3.41 -3.07
CA GLN A 8 -30.03 -3.45 -4.18
C GLN A 8 -29.48 -2.04 -4.50
N GLY A 9 -30.34 -1.02 -4.55
CA GLY A 9 -29.91 0.36 -4.79
C GLY A 9 -28.97 0.93 -3.71
N LYS A 10 -29.13 0.48 -2.45
CA LYS A 10 -28.21 0.84 -1.35
C LYS A 10 -26.88 0.11 -1.45
N ILE A 11 -26.87 -1.15 -1.89
CA ILE A 11 -25.64 -1.92 -2.12
C ILE A 11 -24.80 -1.28 -3.23
N ASP A 12 -25.42 -0.88 -4.33
CA ASP A 12 -24.73 -0.25 -5.46
C ASP A 12 -24.13 1.13 -5.11
N ALA A 13 -24.83 1.94 -4.31
CA ALA A 13 -24.31 3.22 -3.81
C ALA A 13 -23.10 3.04 -2.89
N VAL A 14 -23.21 2.11 -1.91
CA VAL A 14 -22.13 1.82 -0.96
C VAL A 14 -20.92 1.21 -1.67
N SER A 15 -21.13 0.38 -2.69
CA SER A 15 -20.04 -0.25 -3.46
C SER A 15 -19.19 0.80 -4.19
N LYS A 16 -19.82 1.83 -4.75
CA LYS A 16 -19.14 2.90 -5.48
C LYS A 16 -18.34 3.83 -4.57
N GLU A 17 -18.84 4.08 -3.36
CA GLU A 17 -18.08 4.81 -2.32
C GLU A 17 -16.90 3.96 -1.79
N LEU A 18 -17.07 2.64 -1.72
CA LEU A 18 -16.00 1.71 -1.34
C LEU A 18 -14.90 1.62 -2.39
N GLU A 19 -15.24 1.68 -3.68
CA GLU A 19 -14.27 1.72 -4.79
C GLU A 19 -13.35 2.95 -4.72
N ASP A 20 -13.87 4.13 -4.39
CA ASP A 20 -13.07 5.37 -4.33
C ASP A 20 -12.08 5.36 -3.14
N CYS A 21 -12.53 4.84 -1.99
CA CYS A 21 -11.66 4.60 -0.83
C CYS A 21 -10.63 3.49 -1.09
N GLN A 22 -11.00 2.41 -1.77
CA GLN A 22 -10.10 1.31 -2.11
C GLN A 22 -9.05 1.74 -3.14
N ALA A 23 -9.43 2.48 -4.18
CA ALA A 23 -8.49 2.99 -5.17
C ALA A 23 -7.46 3.95 -4.56
N THR A 24 -7.89 4.74 -3.56
CA THR A 24 -6.99 5.63 -2.79
C THR A 24 -6.02 4.82 -1.94
N LEU A 25 -6.52 3.79 -1.23
CA LEU A 25 -5.68 2.86 -0.46
C LEU A 25 -4.67 2.10 -1.34
N GLU A 26 -5.08 1.65 -2.51
CA GLU A 26 -4.21 0.95 -3.46
C GLU A 26 -3.08 1.84 -3.99
N LYS A 27 -3.37 3.12 -4.29
CA LYS A 27 -2.34 4.09 -4.70
C LYS A 27 -1.35 4.39 -3.58
N ILE A 28 -1.84 4.49 -2.36
CA ILE A 28 -1.04 4.81 -1.18
C ILE A 28 -0.17 3.61 -0.74
N SER A 29 -0.50 2.40 -1.19
CA SER A 29 0.18 1.15 -0.83
C SER A 29 1.34 0.79 -1.77
N LYS A 30 1.78 1.68 -2.66
CA LYS A 30 2.90 1.41 -3.59
C LYS A 30 3.92 2.54 -3.55
N TYR A 31 5.20 2.19 -3.54
CA TYR A 31 6.30 3.15 -3.55
C TYR A 31 7.36 2.76 -4.59
N VAL A 32 7.83 3.74 -5.37
CA VAL A 32 8.91 3.52 -6.34
C VAL A 32 10.25 3.88 -5.71
N VAL A 33 11.13 2.88 -5.53
CA VAL A 33 12.46 3.06 -4.96
C VAL A 33 13.26 4.10 -5.76
N LYS A 34 13.84 5.10 -5.08
CA LYS A 34 14.70 6.12 -5.69
C LYS A 34 16.17 5.71 -5.52
N PRO A 35 17.09 6.20 -6.38
CA PRO A 35 18.50 5.84 -6.27
C PRO A 35 19.08 6.31 -4.93
N GLY A 36 19.72 5.38 -4.20
CA GLY A 36 20.28 5.64 -2.87
C GLY A 36 19.32 5.40 -1.69
N ASP A 37 18.15 4.80 -1.95
CA ASP A 37 17.25 4.33 -0.91
C ASP A 37 17.61 2.93 -0.40
N TRP A 38 17.29 2.67 0.86
CA TRP A 38 17.26 1.34 1.48
C TRP A 38 15.97 1.20 2.29
N LEU A 39 15.57 -0.04 2.60
CA LEU A 39 14.26 -0.35 3.16
C LEU A 39 13.91 0.47 4.42
N SER A 40 14.87 0.62 5.34
CA SER A 40 14.69 1.40 6.59
C SER A 40 14.45 2.88 6.34
N LYS A 41 15.19 3.49 5.41
CA LYS A 41 15.03 4.91 5.06
C LYS A 41 13.72 5.16 4.35
N LEU A 42 13.36 4.25 3.45
CA LEU A 42 12.09 4.28 2.73
C LEU A 42 10.90 4.19 3.69
N ALA A 43 11.00 3.34 4.72
CA ALA A 43 9.99 3.25 5.78
C ALA A 43 9.84 4.54 6.60
N GLU A 44 10.84 5.44 6.62
CA GLU A 44 10.73 6.74 7.31
C GLU A 44 10.14 7.85 6.44
N TYR A 45 9.94 7.60 5.15
CA TYR A 45 9.32 8.59 4.28
C TYR A 45 7.87 8.81 4.64
N ASP A 46 7.46 10.08 4.61
CA ASP A 46 6.10 10.53 4.89
C ASP A 46 5.07 9.89 3.95
N GLU A 47 5.46 9.69 2.69
CA GLU A 47 4.68 8.98 1.68
C GLU A 47 4.55 7.46 1.93
N VAL A 48 5.30 6.89 2.88
CA VAL A 48 5.31 5.44 3.19
C VAL A 48 4.67 5.17 4.55
N TYR A 49 5.35 5.53 5.65
CA TYR A 49 4.83 5.41 7.02
C TYR A 49 5.04 6.68 7.86
N GLY A 50 5.94 7.57 7.45
CA GLY A 50 6.34 8.75 8.22
C GLY A 50 7.53 8.52 9.14
N HIS A 51 8.09 9.64 9.61
CA HIS A 51 9.31 9.67 10.41
C HIS A 51 9.22 8.80 11.67
N GLY A 52 10.31 8.08 11.98
CA GLY A 52 10.39 7.19 13.14
C GLY A 52 9.87 5.76 12.91
N ASN A 53 9.32 5.47 11.72
CA ASN A 53 8.84 4.13 11.37
C ASN A 53 9.88 3.24 10.70
N TYR A 54 11.18 3.57 10.77
CA TYR A 54 12.25 2.77 10.15
C TYR A 54 12.12 1.28 10.44
N ARG A 55 11.70 0.89 11.66
CA ARG A 55 11.52 -0.52 12.09
C ARG A 55 10.54 -1.33 11.24
N ARG A 56 9.62 -0.66 10.53
CA ARG A 56 8.64 -1.28 9.62
C ARG A 56 9.22 -1.74 8.29
N TRP A 57 10.52 -1.51 8.05
CA TRP A 57 11.24 -2.04 6.89
C TRP A 57 11.05 -3.56 6.70
N LYS A 58 10.91 -4.30 7.81
CA LYS A 58 10.66 -5.76 7.79
C LYS A 58 9.31 -6.12 7.18
N GLU A 59 8.30 -5.27 7.38
CA GLU A 59 6.95 -5.48 6.83
C GLU A 59 6.96 -5.26 5.32
N ILE A 60 7.64 -4.19 4.86
CA ILE A 60 7.89 -3.94 3.43
C ILE A 60 8.65 -5.12 2.83
N TYR A 61 9.72 -5.59 3.46
CA TYR A 61 10.46 -6.76 2.99
C TYR A 61 9.56 -7.97 2.87
N LYS A 62 8.80 -8.30 3.92
CA LYS A 62 7.90 -9.46 3.96
C LYS A 62 6.86 -9.42 2.82
N ALA A 63 6.27 -8.25 2.57
CA ALA A 63 5.29 -8.05 1.51
C ALA A 63 5.89 -8.09 0.09
N ASN A 64 7.20 -7.95 -0.04
CA ASN A 64 7.90 -7.91 -1.33
C ASN A 64 9.01 -8.96 -1.44
N THR A 65 9.01 -10.02 -0.62
CA THR A 65 10.04 -11.10 -0.68
C THR A 65 10.11 -11.80 -2.04
N ASP A 66 9.03 -11.71 -2.82
CA ASP A 66 8.98 -12.15 -4.21
C ASP A 66 9.99 -11.38 -5.08
N LEU A 67 10.09 -10.06 -4.88
CA LEU A 67 10.95 -9.14 -5.62
C LEU A 67 12.31 -8.90 -4.93
N ILE A 68 12.30 -8.63 -3.62
CA ILE A 68 13.47 -8.34 -2.82
C ILE A 68 14.04 -9.64 -2.26
N LYS A 69 15.11 -10.14 -2.88
CA LYS A 69 15.84 -11.30 -2.35
C LYS A 69 16.76 -10.94 -1.19
N ASN A 70 17.39 -9.77 -1.28
CA ASN A 70 18.31 -9.26 -0.26
C ASN A 70 17.73 -7.98 0.35
N PRO A 71 17.47 -7.92 1.67
CA PRO A 71 16.88 -6.75 2.31
C PRO A 71 17.77 -5.50 2.24
N ASP A 72 19.09 -5.68 2.20
CA ASP A 72 20.07 -4.59 2.07
C ASP A 72 20.28 -4.11 0.62
N LEU A 73 19.72 -4.81 -0.37
CA LEU A 73 19.88 -4.49 -1.78
C LEU A 73 18.52 -4.28 -2.45
N ILE A 74 18.13 -3.01 -2.57
CA ILE A 74 16.99 -2.58 -3.39
C ILE A 74 17.50 -1.73 -4.55
N LEU A 75 16.93 -1.96 -5.73
CA LEU A 75 17.31 -1.21 -6.92
C LEU A 75 16.31 -0.09 -7.20
N PRO A 76 16.78 1.08 -7.68
CA PRO A 76 15.89 2.15 -8.08
C PRO A 76 14.97 1.72 -9.23
N GLY A 77 13.72 2.21 -9.20
CA GLY A 77 12.67 1.85 -10.15
C GLY A 77 11.83 0.64 -9.74
N TRP A 78 12.12 -0.01 -8.61
CA TRP A 78 11.28 -1.07 -8.06
C TRP A 78 10.00 -0.49 -7.46
N GLU A 79 8.86 -1.05 -7.84
CA GLU A 79 7.57 -0.78 -7.22
C GLU A 79 7.36 -1.71 -6.03
N LEU A 80 7.60 -1.20 -4.83
CA LEU A 80 7.40 -1.92 -3.57
C LEU A 80 5.99 -1.73 -3.05
N LYS A 81 5.37 -2.84 -2.63
CA LYS A 81 4.12 -2.85 -1.89
C LYS A 81 4.36 -2.45 -0.44
N ILE A 82 3.69 -1.40 0.02
CA ILE A 82 3.78 -0.88 1.38
C ILE A 82 2.54 -1.34 2.14
N PRO A 83 2.65 -2.35 3.03
CA PRO A 83 1.52 -2.80 3.82
C PRO A 83 1.16 -1.76 4.87
N ARG A 84 -0.04 -1.20 4.84
CA ARG A 84 -0.57 -0.31 5.89
C ARG A 84 -1.61 -1.06 6.73
N PRO A 85 -1.66 -0.83 8.05
CA PRO A 85 -2.71 -1.37 8.91
C PRO A 85 -4.07 -0.72 8.65
#